data_AF-A0A7Y2I5T4-F1
#
_entry.id   AF-A0A7Y2I5T4-F1
#
_cell.length_a   1.000
_cell.length_b   1.000
_cell.length_c   1.000
_cell.angle_alpha   90.00
_cell.angle_beta   90.00
_cell.angle_gamma   90.00
#
_symmetry.space_group_name_H-M   'P 1'
#
loop_
_entity.id
_entity.type
_entity.pdbx_description
1 polymer ?
#
loop_
_entity_poly.entity_id
_entity_poly.type
_entity_poly.pdbx_seq_one_letter_code
_entity_poly.pdbx_strand_id
1 'polypeptide(L)'
;ANALDLYTEEDIGQLEKIVREMDRIAQENGSISDQVPLDTKFHDILFSRIDNGLVVELCKRSCQGISKFLLFSHWVKIYTPQEVVERHRVIIEALKTRDPNTVEQVLREHYISSGERMAKYGADFHKTSKASGY
;
A
#
# COMPACT_ATOMS: atom_id res chain seq x y z
N ALA A 1 -13.18 22.00 5.42
CA ALA A 1 -13.19 20.83 6.32
C ALA A 1 -11.96 19.99 5.99
N ASN A 2 -11.30 19.41 7.00
CA ASN A 2 -10.21 18.49 6.73
C ASN A 2 -10.84 17.19 6.16
N ALA A 3 -10.23 16.57 5.15
CA ALA A 3 -10.76 15.33 4.56
C ALA A 3 -10.96 14.23 5.62
N LEU A 4 -10.17 14.27 6.69
CA LEU A 4 -10.26 13.36 7.84
C LEU A 4 -11.61 13.44 8.58
N ASP A 5 -12.21 14.64 8.66
CA ASP A 5 -13.49 14.84 9.34
C ASP A 5 -14.67 14.16 8.60
N LEU A 6 -14.46 13.83 7.32
CA LEU A 6 -15.46 13.20 6.46
C LEU A 6 -15.43 11.67 6.54
N TYR A 7 -14.46 11.08 7.24
CA TYR A 7 -14.40 9.64 7.46
C TYR A 7 -15.40 9.21 8.53
N THR A 8 -16.38 8.44 8.09
CA THR A 8 -17.42 7.87 8.95
C THR A 8 -16.96 6.56 9.58
N GLU A 9 -17.62 6.15 10.66
CA GLU A 9 -17.42 4.81 11.23
C GLU A 9 -17.74 3.69 10.22
N GLU A 10 -18.62 3.96 9.25
CA GLU A 10 -18.89 3.03 8.16
C GLU A 10 -17.67 2.87 7.24
N ASP A 11 -17.02 3.98 6.86
CA ASP A 11 -15.80 3.94 6.04
C ASP A 11 -14.69 3.14 6.74
N ILE A 12 -14.47 3.40 8.05
CA ILE A 12 -13.50 2.65 8.85
C ILE A 12 -13.88 1.16 8.92
N GLY A 13 -15.16 0.84 9.16
CA GLY A 13 -15.64 -0.53 9.19
C GLY A 13 -15.48 -1.26 7.85
N GLN A 14 -15.59 -0.57 6.72
CA GLN A 14 -15.33 -1.13 5.39
C GLN A 14 -13.84 -1.41 5.19
N LEU A 15 -12.95 -0.49 5.57
CA LEU A 15 -11.49 -0.69 5.53
C LEU A 15 -11.07 -1.90 6.36
N GLU A 16 -11.59 -2.02 7.58
CA GLU A 16 -11.31 -3.18 8.45
C GLU A 16 -11.80 -4.50 7.84
N LYS A 17 -12.97 -4.53 7.20
CA LYS A 17 -13.47 -5.73 6.51
C LYS A 17 -12.50 -6.16 5.40
N ILE A 18 -11.99 -5.20 4.64
CA ILE A 18 -11.02 -5.48 3.57
C ILE A 18 -9.73 -6.06 4.15
N VAL A 19 -9.18 -5.46 5.21
CA VAL A 19 -7.94 -5.94 5.84
C VAL A 19 -8.11 -7.31 6.50
N ARG A 20 -9.29 -7.62 7.06
CA ARG A 20 -9.61 -8.98 7.55
C ARG A 20 -9.60 -10.02 6.43
N GLU A 21 -10.13 -9.68 5.26
CA GLU A 21 -10.10 -10.58 4.10
C GLU A 21 -8.68 -10.75 3.55
N MET A 22 -7.88 -9.68 3.50
CA MET A 22 -6.46 -9.78 3.17
C MET A 22 -5.71 -10.71 4.13
N ASP A 23 -6.00 -10.61 5.43
CA ASP A 23 -5.37 -11.47 6.46
C ASP A 23 -5.78 -12.93 6.25
N ARG A 24 -7.06 -13.19 5.97
CA ARG A 24 -7.51 -14.55 5.64
C ARG A 24 -6.73 -15.15 4.47
N ILE A 25 -6.59 -14.41 3.37
CA ILE A 25 -5.78 -14.84 2.21
C ILE A 25 -4.34 -15.13 2.66
N ALA A 26 -3.78 -14.27 3.50
CA ALA A 26 -2.42 -14.40 3.99
C ALA A 26 -2.24 -15.65 4.89
N GLN A 27 -3.22 -15.98 5.73
CA GLN A 27 -3.20 -17.17 6.60
C GLN A 27 -3.42 -18.48 5.80
N GLU A 28 -4.16 -18.42 4.70
CA GLU A 28 -4.45 -19.56 3.82
C GLU A 28 -3.33 -19.81 2.78
N ASN A 29 -2.14 -19.23 2.97
CA ASN A 29 -0.99 -19.27 2.04
C ASN A 29 -1.29 -18.71 0.63
N GLY A 30 -2.26 -17.79 0.55
CA GLY A 30 -2.54 -17.02 -0.67
C GLY A 30 -1.39 -16.08 -1.04
N SER A 31 -1.37 -15.67 -2.30
CA SER A 31 -0.31 -14.81 -2.85
C SER A 31 -0.67 -13.33 -2.73
N ILE A 32 0.33 -12.47 -2.91
CA ILE A 32 0.12 -11.02 -3.06
C ILE A 32 -0.85 -10.70 -4.20
N SER A 33 -0.82 -11.47 -5.29
CA SER A 33 -1.73 -11.29 -6.42
C SER A 33 -3.20 -11.42 -6.02
N ASP A 34 -3.49 -12.30 -5.07
CA ASP A 34 -4.85 -12.53 -4.56
C ASP A 34 -5.34 -11.35 -3.70
N GLN A 35 -4.43 -10.58 -3.11
CA GLN A 35 -4.75 -9.37 -2.34
C GLN A 35 -4.91 -8.11 -3.21
N VAL A 36 -4.48 -8.11 -4.48
CA VAL A 36 -4.52 -6.91 -5.34
C VAL A 36 -5.91 -6.26 -5.47
N PRO A 37 -7.00 -7.02 -5.67
CA PRO A 37 -8.33 -6.42 -5.76
C PRO A 37 -8.74 -5.75 -4.45
N LEU A 38 -8.36 -6.36 -3.32
CA LEU A 38 -8.63 -5.83 -1.98
C LEU A 38 -7.80 -4.56 -1.71
N ASP A 39 -6.52 -4.56 -2.07
CA ASP A 39 -5.61 -3.41 -1.95
C ASP A 39 -6.11 -2.21 -2.77
N THR A 40 -6.55 -2.47 -4.00
CA THR A 40 -7.15 -1.44 -4.85
C THR A 40 -8.39 -0.85 -4.20
N LYS A 41 -9.29 -1.70 -3.69
CA LYS A 41 -10.52 -1.28 -3.01
C LYS A 41 -10.24 -0.50 -1.72
N PHE A 42 -9.21 -0.89 -0.96
CA PHE A 42 -8.78 -0.17 0.23
C PHE A 42 -8.40 1.28 -0.12
N HIS A 43 -7.54 1.45 -1.12
CA HIS A 43 -7.08 2.76 -1.56
C HIS A 43 -8.20 3.61 -2.17
N ASP A 44 -9.16 3.00 -2.86
CA ASP A 44 -10.34 3.72 -3.36
C ASP A 44 -11.16 4.34 -2.22
N ILE A 45 -11.37 3.61 -1.12
CA ILE A 45 -12.04 4.14 0.08
C ILE A 45 -11.18 5.22 0.74
N LEU A 46 -9.88 4.98 0.90
CA LEU A 46 -8.91 5.92 1.48
C LEU A 46 -8.78 7.25 0.69
N PHE A 47 -9.16 7.27 -0.58
CA PHE A 47 -9.16 8.49 -1.38
C PHE A 47 -10.56 9.07 -1.60
N SER A 48 -11.61 8.39 -1.18
CA SER A 48 -13.01 8.77 -1.44
C SER A 48 -13.43 10.11 -0.79
N ARG A 49 -12.74 10.52 0.28
CA ARG A 49 -13.01 11.76 1.03
C ARG A 49 -12.09 12.92 0.66
N ILE A 50 -11.18 12.72 -0.30
CA ILE A 50 -10.26 13.76 -0.76
C ILE A 50 -10.92 14.58 -1.86
N ASP A 51 -11.22 15.84 -1.58
CA ASP A 51 -11.83 16.79 -2.52
C ASP A 51 -10.78 17.50 -3.41
N ASN A 52 -9.91 16.70 -4.01
CA ASN A 52 -8.93 17.17 -5.00
C ASN A 52 -8.63 16.06 -6.00
N GLY A 53 -9.32 16.12 -7.15
CA GLY A 53 -9.21 15.09 -8.19
C GLY A 53 -7.79 14.88 -8.73
N LEU A 54 -6.96 15.93 -8.78
CA LEU A 54 -5.57 15.82 -9.22
C LEU A 54 -4.73 15.03 -8.20
N VAL A 55 -4.93 15.29 -6.90
CA VAL A 55 -4.25 14.52 -5.83
C VAL A 55 -4.67 13.06 -5.86
N VAL A 56 -5.97 12.79 -6.00
CA VAL A 56 -6.50 11.42 -6.11
C VAL A 56 -5.90 10.71 -7.32
N GLU A 57 -5.84 11.38 -8.47
CA GLU A 57 -5.25 10.82 -9.69
C GLU A 57 -3.76 10.52 -9.52
N LEU A 58 -2.98 11.44 -8.95
CA LEU A 58 -1.55 11.25 -8.69
C LEU A 58 -1.30 10.09 -7.72
N CYS A 59 -2.11 9.98 -6.67
CA CYS A 59 -2.05 8.86 -5.73
C CYS A 59 -2.36 7.54 -6.43
N LYS A 60 -3.45 7.45 -7.22
CA LYS A 60 -3.80 6.24 -7.96
C LYS A 60 -2.70 5.83 -8.93
N ARG A 61 -2.18 6.77 -9.73
CA ARG A 61 -1.08 6.49 -10.67
C ARG A 61 0.19 6.04 -9.96
N SER A 62 0.52 6.61 -8.80
CA SER A 62 1.73 6.25 -8.06
C SER A 62 1.60 4.89 -7.34
N CYS A 63 0.48 4.67 -6.65
CA CYS A 63 0.23 3.46 -5.85
C CYS A 63 -0.09 2.23 -6.71
N GLN A 64 -0.83 2.42 -7.80
CA GLN A 64 -1.37 1.32 -8.60
C GLN A 64 -0.72 1.21 -9.98
N GLY A 65 -0.20 2.33 -10.54
CA GLY A 65 0.39 2.37 -11.87
C GLY A 65 1.90 2.17 -11.86
N ILE A 66 2.63 3.10 -11.24
CA ILE A 66 4.11 3.15 -11.27
C ILE A 66 4.73 1.97 -10.52
N SER A 67 4.20 1.61 -9.35
CA SER A 67 4.67 0.45 -8.57
C SER A 67 4.50 -0.87 -9.34
N LYS A 68 3.36 -1.09 -9.99
CA LYS A 68 3.10 -2.31 -10.79
C LYS A 68 3.86 -2.32 -12.11
N PHE A 69 4.06 -1.15 -12.73
CA PHE A 69 4.78 -1.01 -14.00
C PHE A 69 6.30 -1.15 -13.82
N LEU A 70 6.91 -0.39 -12.91
CA LEU A 70 8.36 -0.41 -12.68
C LEU A 70 8.84 -1.76 -12.12
N LEU A 71 7.96 -2.51 -11.47
CA LEU A 71 8.32 -3.76 -10.78
C LEU A 71 7.50 -4.94 -11.26
N PHE A 72 7.00 -4.93 -12.50
CA PHE A 72 6.13 -5.97 -13.07
C PHE A 72 6.54 -7.43 -12.73
N SER A 73 7.85 -7.72 -12.60
CA SER A 73 8.41 -9.01 -12.22
C SER A 73 8.83 -9.17 -10.75
N HIS A 74 8.86 -8.10 -9.96
CA HIS A 74 9.38 -8.07 -8.59
C HIS A 74 8.43 -7.48 -7.54
N TRP A 75 7.32 -6.87 -7.93
CA TRP A 75 6.39 -6.17 -7.03
C TRP A 75 5.78 -7.13 -5.98
N VAL A 76 5.49 -8.37 -6.39
CA VAL A 76 5.04 -9.46 -5.48
C VAL A 76 6.10 -9.90 -4.45
N LYS A 77 7.36 -9.45 -4.59
CA LYS A 77 8.48 -9.80 -3.69
C LYS A 77 8.82 -8.66 -2.72
N ILE A 78 8.17 -7.50 -2.86
CA ILE A 78 8.45 -6.31 -2.06
C ILE A 78 7.89 -6.47 -0.66
N TYR A 79 6.72 -7.10 -0.54
CA TYR A 79 6.07 -7.41 0.72
C TYR A 79 5.57 -8.84 0.71
N THR A 80 5.57 -9.48 1.87
CA THR A 80 4.80 -10.71 2.09
C THR A 80 3.30 -10.38 2.24
N PRO A 81 2.39 -11.34 1.99
CA PRO A 81 0.95 -11.14 2.21
C PRO A 81 0.62 -10.61 3.62
N GLN A 82 1.31 -11.09 4.66
CA GLN A 82 1.14 -10.57 6.03
C GLN A 82 1.71 -9.16 6.19
N GLU A 83 2.83 -8.81 5.57
CA GLU A 83 3.35 -7.44 5.63
C GLU A 83 2.38 -6.44 5.00
N VAL A 84 1.69 -6.82 3.92
CA VAL A 84 0.62 -5.99 3.33
C VAL A 84 -0.51 -5.77 4.34
N VAL A 85 -0.99 -6.83 4.99
CA VAL A 85 -2.04 -6.74 6.01
C VAL A 85 -1.65 -5.78 7.13
N GLU A 86 -0.45 -5.95 7.68
CA GLU A 86 -0.01 -5.17 8.85
C GLU A 86 0.09 -3.68 8.52
N ARG A 87 0.67 -3.35 7.37
CA ARG A 87 0.82 -1.95 6.95
C ARG A 87 -0.52 -1.26 6.73
N HIS A 88 -1.54 -1.98 6.31
CA HIS A 88 -2.90 -1.46 6.17
C HIS A 88 -3.62 -1.31 7.52
N ARG A 89 -3.35 -2.19 8.50
CA ARG A 89 -3.84 -2.03 9.88
C ARG A 89 -3.34 -0.73 10.50
N VAL A 90 -2.05 -0.42 10.34
CA VAL A 90 -1.47 0.83 10.87
C VAL A 90 -2.18 2.07 10.32
N ILE A 91 -2.56 2.08 9.03
CA ILE A 91 -3.35 3.18 8.44
C ILE A 91 -4.73 3.29 9.10
N ILE A 92 -5.43 2.16 9.31
CA ILE A 92 -6.74 2.16 9.98
C ILE A 92 -6.63 2.74 11.39
N GLU A 93 -5.66 2.31 12.17
CA GLU A 93 -5.46 2.81 13.53
C GLU A 93 -5.13 4.30 13.55
N ALA A 94 -4.34 4.78 12.58
CA ALA A 94 -4.09 6.20 12.41
C ALA A 94 -5.38 6.98 12.11
N LEU A 95 -6.23 6.49 11.20
CA LEU A 95 -7.51 7.13 10.87
C LEU A 95 -8.44 7.22 12.09
N LYS A 96 -8.47 6.19 12.94
CA LYS A 96 -9.27 6.16 14.18
C LYS A 96 -8.87 7.23 15.19
N THR A 97 -7.62 7.71 15.16
CA THR A 97 -7.17 8.80 16.05
C THR A 97 -7.85 10.13 15.73
N ARG A 98 -8.33 10.31 14.50
CA ARG A 98 -8.80 11.59 13.95
C ARG A 98 -7.78 12.73 14.08
N ASP A 99 -6.50 12.42 14.31
CA ASP A 99 -5.42 13.39 14.35
C ASP A 99 -4.77 13.49 12.96
N PRO A 100 -4.86 14.64 12.27
CA PRO A 100 -4.29 14.80 10.95
C PRO A 100 -2.77 14.64 10.93
N ASN A 101 -2.06 14.96 12.01
CA ASN A 101 -0.60 14.80 12.05
C ASN A 101 -0.22 13.31 12.09
N THR A 102 -0.88 12.53 12.94
CA THR A 102 -0.69 11.08 13.01
C THR A 102 -1.01 10.41 11.66
N VAL A 103 -2.14 10.76 11.03
CA VAL A 103 -2.54 10.20 9.74
C VAL A 103 -1.53 10.54 8.65
N GLU A 104 -1.10 11.81 8.59
CA GLU A 104 -0.11 12.28 7.63
C GLU A 104 1.21 11.52 7.77
N GLN A 105 1.74 11.42 9.00
CA GLN A 105 2.99 10.72 9.29
C GLN A 105 2.90 9.26 8.83
N VAL A 106 1.83 8.54 9.18
CA VAL A 106 1.65 7.13 8.84
C VAL A 106 1.57 6.92 7.32
N LEU A 107 0.83 7.77 6.61
CA LEU A 107 0.73 7.69 5.15
C LEU A 107 2.06 8.02 4.47
N ARG A 108 2.80 9.01 4.98
CA ARG A 108 4.14 9.35 4.50
C ARG A 108 5.10 8.18 4.65
N GLU A 109 5.17 7.58 5.83
CA GLU A 109 6.01 6.41 6.11
C GLU A 109 5.61 5.20 5.25
N HIS A 110 4.31 4.99 5.01
CA HIS A 110 3.80 3.95 4.13
C HIS A 110 4.38 4.09 2.71
N TYR A 111 4.35 5.29 2.12
CA TYR A 111 4.88 5.49 0.77
C TYR A 111 6.41 5.55 0.70
N ILE A 112 7.08 6.13 1.70
CA ILE A 112 8.55 6.14 1.77
C ILE A 112 9.09 4.70 1.80
N SER A 113 8.58 3.88 2.72
CA SER A 113 9.04 2.49 2.86
C SER A 113 8.76 1.66 1.61
N SER A 114 7.68 1.96 0.87
CA SER A 114 7.42 1.35 -0.43
C SER A 114 8.49 1.78 -1.43
N GLY A 115 8.76 3.08 -1.56
CA GLY A 115 9.80 3.63 -2.43
C GLY A 115 11.21 3.07 -2.14
N GLU A 116 11.58 2.93 -0.88
CA GLU A 116 12.87 2.34 -0.47
C GLU A 116 13.00 0.88 -0.89
N ARG A 117 11.95 0.07 -0.67
CA ARG A 117 11.96 -1.32 -1.12
C ARG A 117 11.95 -1.38 -2.65
N MET A 118 11.14 -0.54 -3.32
CA MET A 118 11.14 -0.43 -4.78
C MET A 118 12.54 -0.10 -5.32
N ALA A 119 13.28 0.82 -4.71
CA ALA A 119 14.65 1.16 -5.11
C ALA A 119 15.61 -0.04 -4.98
N LYS A 120 15.44 -0.88 -3.96
CA LYS A 120 16.23 -2.10 -3.75
C LYS A 120 15.99 -3.17 -4.82
N TYR A 121 14.77 -3.27 -5.36
CA TYR A 121 14.38 -4.30 -6.34
C TYR A 121 14.32 -3.80 -7.79
N GLY A 122 14.14 -2.50 -8.01
CA GLY A 122 14.04 -1.84 -9.30
C GLY A 122 15.39 -1.33 -9.86
N ALA A 123 16.42 -1.25 -9.01
CA ALA A 123 17.76 -1.45 -9.50
C ALA A 123 17.84 -2.93 -9.85
N ASP A 124 17.81 -3.26 -11.14
CA ASP A 124 18.08 -4.62 -11.61
C ASP A 124 19.17 -5.22 -10.74
N PHE A 125 18.87 -6.38 -10.17
CA PHE A 125 19.79 -7.20 -9.41
C PHE A 125 20.94 -7.56 -10.37
N HIS A 126 21.85 -6.62 -10.60
CA HIS A 126 23.18 -6.86 -11.12
C HIS A 126 23.85 -7.64 -9.99
N LYS A 127 23.51 -8.93 -9.88
CA LYS A 127 24.53 -9.89 -9.52
C LYS A 127 25.63 -9.58 -10.52
N THR A 128 26.68 -8.93 -10.04
CA THR A 128 28.00 -9.11 -10.61
C THR A 128 28.17 -10.62 -10.70
N SER A 129 27.80 -11.16 -11.86
CA SER A 129 28.39 -12.39 -12.34
C SER A 129 29.87 -12.10 -12.22
N LYS A 130 30.54 -12.74 -11.26
CA LYS A 130 31.98 -12.87 -11.32
C LYS A 130 32.23 -13.54 -12.66
N ALA A 131 32.51 -12.71 -13.66
CA ALA A 131 33.11 -13.16 -14.89
C ALA A 131 34.43 -13.82 -14.47
N SER A 132 34.49 -15.12 -14.75
CA SER A 132 35.70 -15.86 -15.09
C SER A 132 36.87 -14.94 -15.43
N GLY A 133 37.99 -15.10 -14.71
CA GLY A 133 39.22 -14.35 -14.95
C GLY A 133 40.39 -14.93 -14.17
N TYR A 134 41.04 -15.91 -14.80
CA TYR A 134 42.27 -16.66 -14.46
C TYR A 134 42.14 -17.83 -13.50
#